data_AF-A0A7I7LLD5-F1
#
_entry.id   AF-A0A7I7LLD5-F1
#
_cell.length_a   1.000
_cell.length_b   1.000
_cell.length_c   1.000
_cell.angle_alpha   90.00
_cell.angle_beta   90.00
_cell.angle_gamma   90.00
#
_symmetry.space_group_name_H-M   'P 1'
#
loop_
_entity.id
_entity.type
_entity.pdbx_description
1 polymer ?
#
loop_
_entity_poly.entity_id
_entity_poly.type
_entity_poly.pdbx_seq_one_letter_code
_entity_poly.pdbx_strand_id
1 'polypeptide(L)'
;MSFVSVVPEWVAAAATDAARIGSVVGAANAAAAGPTTSVTAAAGDEVSVAIAAVFGGFGREYQAVCGQWAEFEQRFARALGAGAGAYA
;
A
#
# COMPACT_ATOMS: atom_id res chain seq x y z
N MET A 1 -12.56 -4.63 37.56
CA MET A 1 -11.85 -5.49 36.59
C MET A 1 -12.58 -5.38 35.27
N SER A 2 -11.92 -4.88 34.22
CA SER A 2 -12.50 -4.85 32.87
C SER A 2 -12.32 -6.24 32.25
N PHE A 3 -13.41 -6.89 31.84
CA PHE A 3 -13.34 -8.10 31.05
C PHE A 3 -13.29 -7.72 29.57
N VAL A 4 -12.25 -8.17 28.87
CA VAL A 4 -12.14 -8.05 27.42
C VAL A 4 -12.72 -9.33 26.82
N SER A 5 -13.77 -9.20 26.01
CA SER A 5 -14.36 -10.29 25.23
C SER A 5 -13.85 -10.21 23.80
N VAL A 6 -13.20 -11.27 23.31
CA VAL A 6 -12.70 -11.38 21.94
C VAL A 6 -13.39 -12.55 21.27
N VAL A 7 -13.66 -12.41 19.97
CA VAL A 7 -14.18 -13.46 19.09
C VAL A 7 -13.06 -13.78 18.08
N PRO A 8 -12.18 -14.77 18.37
CA PRO A 8 -10.95 -15.02 17.59
C PRO A 8 -11.19 -15.24 16.10
N GLU A 9 -12.30 -15.86 15.73
CA GLU A 9 -12.66 -16.09 14.34
C GLU A 9 -12.91 -14.79 13.56
N TRP A 10 -13.44 -13.74 14.22
CA TRP A 10 -13.62 -12.43 13.59
C TRP A 10 -12.29 -11.72 13.39
N VAL A 11 -11.36 -11.88 14.33
CA VAL A 11 -10.01 -11.31 14.23
C VAL A 11 -9.22 -12.01 13.10
N ALA A 12 -9.35 -13.33 12.97
CA ALA A 12 -8.74 -14.09 11.87
C ALA A 12 -9.34 -13.73 10.50
N ALA A 13 -10.66 -13.53 10.42
CA ALA A 13 -11.32 -13.05 9.21
C ALA A 13 -10.81 -11.65 8.83
N ALA A 14 -10.73 -10.73 9.79
CA ALA A 14 -10.20 -9.38 9.57
C ALA A 14 -8.73 -9.39 9.11
N ALA A 15 -7.90 -10.32 9.60
CA ALA A 15 -6.52 -10.48 9.12
C ALA A 15 -6.46 -10.91 7.66
N THR A 16 -7.36 -11.82 7.25
CA THR A 16 -7.48 -12.27 5.85
C THR A 16 -7.97 -11.13 4.95
N ASP A 17 -8.94 -10.35 5.42
CA ASP A 17 -9.47 -9.21 4.67
C ASP A 17 -8.43 -8.11 4.50
N ALA A 18 -7.67 -7.79 5.55
CA ALA A 18 -6.55 -6.85 5.48
C ALA A 18 -5.53 -7.29 4.41
N ALA A 19 -5.08 -8.54 4.47
CA ALA A 19 -4.14 -9.11 3.48
C ALA A 19 -4.67 -9.03 2.04
N ARG A 20 -5.99 -9.24 1.85
CA ARG A 20 -6.62 -9.10 0.54
C ARG A 20 -6.60 -7.65 0.06
N ILE A 21 -6.92 -6.69 0.91
CA ILE A 21 -6.87 -5.26 0.59
C ILE A 21 -5.44 -4.86 0.21
N GLY A 22 -4.45 -5.26 1.01
CA GLY A 22 -3.03 -4.99 0.72
C GLY A 22 -2.59 -5.51 -0.64
N SER A 23 -3.00 -6.74 -0.98
CA SER A 23 -2.73 -7.35 -2.29
C SER A 23 -3.34 -6.55 -3.45
N VAL A 24 -4.62 -6.18 -3.35
CA VAL A 24 -5.31 -5.38 -4.39
C VAL A 24 -4.67 -4.01 -4.55
N VAL A 25 -4.35 -3.33 -3.45
CA VAL A 25 -3.70 -2.02 -3.47
C VAL A 25 -2.28 -2.13 -4.04
N GLY A 26 -1.52 -3.17 -3.67
CA GLY A 26 -0.19 -3.44 -4.22
C GLY A 26 -0.22 -3.64 -5.74
N ALA A 27 -1.18 -4.42 -6.25
CA ALA A 27 -1.37 -4.62 -7.68
C ALA A 27 -1.72 -3.31 -8.41
N ALA A 28 -2.60 -2.49 -7.83
CA ALA A 28 -2.96 -1.19 -8.39
C ALA A 28 -1.75 -0.22 -8.43
N ASN A 29 -0.95 -0.17 -7.35
CA ASN A 29 0.25 0.65 -7.30
C ASN A 29 1.30 0.20 -8.33
N ALA A 30 1.48 -1.11 -8.50
CA ALA A 30 2.39 -1.66 -9.50
C ALA A 30 1.93 -1.32 -10.94
N ALA A 31 0.63 -1.44 -11.22
CA ALA A 31 0.06 -1.06 -12.52
C ALA A 31 0.24 0.45 -12.81
N ALA A 32 0.15 1.30 -11.80
CA ALA A 32 0.33 2.73 -11.92
C ALA A 32 1.81 3.15 -12.06
N ALA A 33 2.77 2.31 -11.66
CA ALA A 33 4.18 2.69 -11.58
C ALA A 33 4.75 3.15 -12.93
N GLY A 34 4.56 2.39 -13.99
CA GLY A 34 4.99 2.78 -15.35
C GLY A 34 4.41 4.14 -15.78
N PRO A 35 3.09 4.25 -15.99
CA PRO A 35 2.49 5.46 -16.56
C PRO A 35 2.70 6.74 -15.72
N THR A 36 2.91 6.62 -14.41
CA THR A 36 3.12 7.79 -13.53
C THR A 36 4.58 8.19 -13.36
N THR A 37 5.54 7.31 -13.65
CA THR A 37 6.98 7.62 -13.51
C THR A 37 7.66 7.96 -14.82
N SER A 38 7.13 7.46 -15.94
CA SER A 38 7.66 7.68 -17.29
C SER A 38 6.86 8.75 -18.05
N VAL A 39 6.55 9.87 -17.40
CA VAL A 39 5.81 10.98 -18.02
C VAL A 39 6.70 11.66 -19.06
N THR A 40 6.22 11.77 -20.29
CA THR A 40 6.93 12.46 -21.38
C THR A 40 6.52 13.92 -21.46
N ALA A 41 7.45 14.78 -21.89
CA ALA A 41 7.16 16.19 -22.15
C ALA A 41 6.09 16.32 -23.25
N ALA A 42 5.14 17.23 -23.06
CA ALA A 42 4.08 17.48 -24.04
C ALA A 42 4.62 18.13 -25.32
N ALA A 43 5.65 18.97 -25.18
CA ALA A 43 6.41 19.58 -26.27
C ALA A 43 7.90 19.68 -25.89
N GLY A 44 8.73 20.16 -26.82
CA GLY A 44 10.18 20.26 -26.63
C GLY A 44 10.66 21.49 -25.84
N ASP A 45 9.74 22.34 -25.38
CA ASP A 45 10.07 23.52 -24.59
C ASP A 45 10.46 23.17 -23.15
N GLU A 46 11.20 24.06 -22.51
CA GLU A 46 11.74 23.86 -21.17
C GLU A 46 10.64 23.71 -20.11
N VAL A 47 9.47 24.34 -20.30
CA VAL A 47 8.35 24.25 -19.37
C VAL A 47 7.72 22.86 -19.43
N SER A 48 7.48 22.34 -20.64
CA SER A 48 6.97 20.98 -20.85
C SER A 48 7.91 19.92 -20.27
N VAL A 49 9.23 20.08 -20.46
CA VAL A 49 10.24 19.18 -19.90
C VAL A 49 10.25 19.24 -18.37
N ALA A 50 10.21 20.44 -17.79
CA ALA A 50 10.19 20.62 -16.34
C ALA A 50 8.93 20.02 -15.71
N ILE A 51 7.76 20.21 -16.32
CA ILE A 51 6.50 19.63 -15.84
C ILE A 51 6.56 18.09 -15.86
N ALA A 52 7.02 17.50 -16.97
CA ALA A 52 7.17 16.04 -17.06
C ALA A 52 8.14 15.48 -15.99
N ALA A 53 9.24 16.20 -15.73
CA ALA A 53 10.20 15.82 -14.70
C ALA A 53 9.59 15.87 -13.28
N VAL A 54 8.79 16.89 -12.97
CA VAL A 54 8.09 17.02 -11.67
C VAL A 54 7.11 15.86 -11.47
N PHE A 55 6.24 15.58 -12.44
CA PHE A 55 5.26 14.50 -12.32
C PHE A 55 5.92 13.12 -12.24
N GLY A 56 6.91 12.85 -13.11
CA GLY A 56 7.66 11.60 -13.05
C GLY A 56 8.44 11.44 -11.73
N GLY A 57 8.96 12.55 -11.18
CA GLY A 57 9.60 12.60 -9.87
C GLY A 57 8.64 12.25 -8.74
N PHE A 58 7.48 12.91 -8.71
CA PHE A 58 6.43 12.63 -7.73
C PHE A 58 5.94 11.18 -7.81
N GLY A 59 5.79 10.62 -9.02
CA GLY A 59 5.46 9.21 -9.21
C GLY A 59 6.48 8.27 -8.55
N ARG A 60 7.79 8.57 -8.65
CA ARG A 60 8.84 7.74 -8.03
C ARG A 60 8.81 7.84 -6.51
N GLU A 61 8.60 9.03 -5.96
CA GLU A 61 8.45 9.23 -4.51
C GLU A 61 7.22 8.50 -3.96
N TYR A 62 6.09 8.60 -4.67
CA TYR A 62 4.87 7.86 -4.35
C TYR A 62 5.13 6.34 -4.32
N GLN A 63 5.81 5.79 -5.32
CA GLN A 63 6.15 4.35 -5.36
C GLN A 63 7.04 3.92 -4.19
N ALA A 64 7.97 4.78 -3.75
CA ALA A 64 8.78 4.49 -2.57
C ALA A 64 7.92 4.39 -1.29
N VAL A 65 6.94 5.29 -1.13
CA VAL A 65 5.98 5.23 -0.02
C VAL A 65 5.08 3.99 -0.12
N CYS A 66 4.64 3.61 -1.32
CA CYS A 66 3.87 2.39 -1.53
C CYS A 66 4.64 1.13 -1.09
N GLY A 67 5.96 1.09 -1.31
CA GLY A 67 6.82 0.01 -0.82
C GLY A 67 6.80 -0.09 0.70
N GLN A 68 6.99 1.04 1.41
CA GLN A 68 6.93 1.09 2.88
C GLN A 68 5.56 0.67 3.41
N TRP A 69 4.49 1.08 2.73
CA TRP A 69 3.13 0.69 3.09
C TRP A 69 2.89 -0.81 2.94
N ALA A 70 3.38 -1.43 1.86
CA ALA A 70 3.24 -2.88 1.66
C ALA A 70 3.91 -3.68 2.80
N GLU A 71 5.09 -3.25 3.26
CA GLU A 71 5.77 -3.87 4.40
C GLU A 71 5.01 -3.69 5.73
N PHE A 72 4.39 -2.52 5.93
CA PHE A 72 3.54 -2.27 7.08
C PHE A 72 2.30 -3.17 7.07
N GLU A 73 1.58 -3.22 5.94
CA GLU A 73 0.34 -3.98 5.79
C GLU A 73 0.57 -5.48 6.02
N GLN A 74 1.66 -6.05 5.48
CA GLN A 74 2.04 -7.45 5.74
C GLN A 74 2.37 -7.72 7.22
N ARG A 75 2.97 -6.77 7.93
CA ARG A 75 3.22 -6.91 9.38
C ARG A 75 1.92 -6.79 10.17
N PHE A 76 1.04 -5.88 9.77
CA PHE A 76 -0.26 -5.69 10.39
C PHE A 76 -1.14 -6.95 10.30
N ALA A 77 -1.31 -7.52 9.10
CA ALA A 77 -2.08 -8.74 8.92
C ALA A 77 -1.52 -9.93 9.73
N ARG A 78 -0.18 -10.07 9.78
CA ARG A 78 0.48 -11.09 10.62
C ARG A 78 0.24 -10.87 12.11
N ALA A 79 0.35 -9.63 12.59
CA ALA A 79 0.10 -9.30 13.99
C ALA A 79 -1.36 -9.58 14.38
N LEU A 80 -2.31 -9.28 13.48
CA LEU A 80 -3.72 -9.54 13.69
C LEU A 80 -4.02 -11.05 13.76
N GLY A 81 -3.41 -11.84 12.85
CA GLY A 81 -3.51 -13.29 12.90
C GLY A 81 -2.88 -13.91 14.16
N ALA A 82 -1.73 -13.41 14.60
CA ALA A 82 -1.11 -13.83 15.85
C ALA A 82 -1.97 -13.47 17.08
N GLY A 83 -2.59 -12.28 17.06
CA GLY A 83 -3.54 -11.85 18.08
C GLY A 83 -4.76 -12.78 18.15
N ALA A 84 -5.35 -13.15 17.01
CA ALA A 84 -6.43 -14.14 16.97
C ALA A 84 -6.02 -15.45 17.65
N GLY A 85 -4.83 -15.98 17.34
CA GLY A 85 -4.32 -17.21 17.94
C GLY A 85 -4.03 -17.09 19.45
N ALA A 86 -3.74 -15.90 19.97
CA ALA A 86 -3.49 -15.69 21.39
C ALA A 86 -4.77 -15.67 22.24
N TYR A 87 -5.94 -15.41 21.64
CA TYR A 87 -7.24 -15.39 22.30
C TYR A 87 -8.12 -16.60 21.93
N ALA A 88 -7.61 -17.53 21.13
CA ALA A 88 -8.27 -18.76 20.70
C ALA A 88 -8.22 -19.87 21.76
#